data_AF-A0A7S2CCK4-F1
#
_entry.id   AF-A0A7S2CCK4-F1
#
_cell.length_a   1.000
_cell.length_b   1.000
_cell.length_c   1.000
_cell.angle_alpha   90.00
_cell.angle_beta   90.00
_cell.angle_gamma   90.00
#
_symmetry.space_group_name_H-M   'P 1'
#
loop_
_entity.id
_entity.type
_entity.pdbx_description
1 polymer ?
#
loop_
_entity_poly.entity_id
_entity_poly.type
_entity_poly.pdbx_seq_one_letter_code
_entity_poly.pdbx_strand_id
1 'polypeptide(L)'
;WNKAQESLQLHEMARTTDHPLSSKGRKQAEALCQRLAKAAKQGDAAVEQMFHPEAVYVSPLSRAIQTAVIALGPTVTERTGLGEMVLMANAREKQNFGGLDTQSTKIGADVLQNSLDELRALYDGEDQKVIDTFARLRFDARDVEDKWWFDGMAESSSELKARMNEFMSQLLYSPHRSIVVVGHSHFFRAVLKTF
;
A
#
# COMPACT_ATOMS: atom_id res chain seq x y z
N TRP A 1 -11.31 -6.20 -3.08
CA TRP A 1 -12.51 -5.38 -3.31
C TRP A 1 -13.36 -5.78 -4.54
N ASN A 2 -12.83 -6.01 -5.75
CA ASN A 2 -13.68 -6.25 -6.95
C ASN A 2 -13.91 -7.71 -7.39
N LYS A 3 -13.44 -8.73 -6.66
CA LYS A 3 -13.73 -10.17 -6.95
C LYS A 3 -14.73 -10.77 -5.97
N ALA A 4 -15.14 -9.97 -4.98
CA ALA A 4 -15.80 -10.40 -3.74
C ALA A 4 -17.25 -9.90 -3.63
N GLN A 5 -17.77 -9.25 -4.68
CA GLN A 5 -19.21 -9.02 -4.84
C GLN A 5 -19.90 -10.14 -5.64
N GLU A 6 -19.14 -11.04 -6.29
CA GLU A 6 -19.69 -12.14 -7.10
C GLU A 6 -19.95 -13.42 -6.28
N SER A 7 -19.24 -13.64 -5.17
CA SER A 7 -19.48 -14.77 -4.26
C SER A 7 -20.26 -14.31 -3.04
N LEU A 8 -21.38 -14.98 -2.76
CA LEU A 8 -22.24 -14.80 -1.58
C LEU A 8 -21.57 -15.23 -0.25
N GLN A 9 -20.33 -14.82 0.00
CA GLN A 9 -19.57 -15.10 1.23
C GLN A 9 -19.35 -13.83 2.07
N LEU A 10 -20.38 -12.97 2.15
CA LEU A 10 -20.38 -11.76 2.98
C LEU A 10 -20.03 -12.02 4.45
N HIS A 11 -20.37 -13.20 4.99
CA HIS A 11 -20.11 -13.56 6.39
C HIS A 11 -18.64 -13.93 6.67
N GLU A 12 -17.93 -14.53 5.70
CA GLU A 12 -16.49 -14.80 5.84
C GLU A 12 -15.68 -13.51 5.64
N MET A 13 -16.05 -12.70 4.66
CA MET A 13 -15.44 -11.38 4.40
C MET A 13 -15.59 -10.40 5.57
N ALA A 14 -16.69 -10.49 6.33
CA ALA A 14 -16.92 -9.66 7.49
C ALA A 14 -16.00 -10.03 8.68
N ARG A 15 -15.33 -11.19 8.65
CA ARG A 15 -14.50 -11.69 9.75
C ARG A 15 -13.00 -11.71 9.45
N THR A 16 -12.60 -11.57 8.20
CA THR A 16 -11.19 -11.58 7.79
C THR A 16 -10.60 -10.17 7.80
N THR A 17 -9.40 -10.07 8.36
CA THR A 17 -8.63 -8.82 8.48
C THR A 17 -7.63 -8.72 7.32
N ASP A 18 -7.17 -7.50 7.01
CA ASP A 18 -6.12 -7.21 6.02
C ASP A 18 -6.16 -8.03 4.72
N HIS A 19 -7.20 -7.86 3.90
CA HIS A 19 -7.30 -8.63 2.67
C HIS A 19 -6.21 -8.27 1.66
N PRO A 20 -5.60 -9.28 1.00
CA PRO A 20 -4.68 -9.07 -0.10
C PRO A 20 -5.40 -8.58 -1.37
N LEU A 21 -4.64 -8.26 -2.40
CA LEU A 21 -5.17 -7.99 -3.73
C LEU A 21 -5.91 -9.21 -4.27
N SER A 22 -7.03 -8.95 -4.95
CA SER A 22 -7.64 -9.96 -5.80
C SER A 22 -6.92 -10.03 -7.16
N SER A 23 -7.17 -11.07 -7.95
CA SER A 23 -6.68 -11.14 -9.34
C SER A 23 -7.03 -9.90 -10.19
N LYS A 24 -8.19 -9.27 -9.98
CA LYS A 24 -8.52 -7.99 -10.62
C LYS A 24 -7.64 -6.84 -10.11
N GLY A 25 -7.38 -6.80 -8.80
CA GLY A 25 -6.45 -5.84 -8.20
C GLY A 25 -5.01 -6.00 -8.72
N ARG A 26 -4.53 -7.24 -8.85
CA ARG A 26 -3.25 -7.59 -9.49
C ARG A 26 -3.14 -6.99 -10.88
N LYS A 27 -4.11 -7.26 -11.76
CA LYS A 27 -4.15 -6.71 -13.13
C LYS A 27 -4.16 -5.19 -13.16
N GLN A 28 -4.81 -4.54 -12.20
CA GLN A 28 -4.81 -3.08 -12.08
C GLN A 28 -3.41 -2.54 -11.70
N ALA A 29 -2.71 -3.20 -10.78
CA ALA A 29 -1.34 -2.85 -10.40
C ALA A 29 -0.35 -3.10 -11.55
N GLU A 30 -0.48 -4.20 -12.29
CA GLU A 30 0.32 -4.50 -13.49
C GLU A 30 0.09 -3.44 -14.58
N ALA A 31 -1.17 -3.06 -14.83
CA ALA A 31 -1.49 -2.01 -15.78
C ALA A 31 -0.91 -0.65 -15.36
N LEU A 32 -0.85 -0.35 -14.06
CA LEU A 32 -0.20 0.85 -13.55
C LEU A 32 1.32 0.81 -13.81
N CYS A 33 1.99 -0.31 -13.54
CA CYS A 33 3.41 -0.51 -13.87
C CYS A 33 3.69 -0.22 -15.35
N GLN A 34 2.89 -0.82 -16.25
CA GLN A 34 3.03 -0.62 -17.70
C GLN A 34 2.82 0.84 -18.11
N ARG A 35 1.86 1.54 -17.49
CA ARG A 35 1.62 2.96 -17.75
C ARG A 35 2.78 3.83 -17.29
N LEU A 36 3.36 3.56 -16.12
CA LEU A 36 4.53 4.27 -15.62
C LEU A 36 5.73 4.05 -16.55
N ALA A 37 6.01 2.82 -16.94
CA ALA A 37 7.09 2.51 -17.88
C ALA A 37 6.90 3.19 -19.25
N LYS A 38 5.65 3.26 -19.73
CA LYS A 38 5.33 3.98 -20.97
C LYS A 38 5.55 5.49 -20.83
N ALA A 39 5.05 6.08 -19.74
CA ALA A 39 5.19 7.52 -19.49
C ALA A 39 6.67 7.92 -19.30
N ALA A 40 7.48 7.07 -18.66
CA ALA A 40 8.92 7.28 -18.52
C ALA A 40 9.63 7.33 -19.87
N LYS A 41 9.32 6.37 -20.76
CA LYS A 41 9.86 6.34 -22.14
C LYS A 41 9.43 7.54 -22.98
N GLN A 42 8.28 8.12 -22.68
CA GLN A 42 7.74 9.30 -23.38
C GLN A 42 8.26 10.63 -22.80
N GLY A 43 8.95 10.60 -21.66
CA GLY A 43 9.39 11.82 -20.97
C GLY A 43 8.22 12.68 -20.49
N ASP A 44 7.15 12.05 -19.99
CA ASP A 44 5.97 12.77 -19.50
C ASP A 44 6.31 13.57 -18.23
N ALA A 45 6.50 14.88 -18.38
CA ALA A 45 6.86 15.80 -17.32
C ALA A 45 5.82 15.85 -16.18
N ALA A 46 4.55 15.50 -16.43
CA ALA A 46 3.50 15.54 -15.42
C ALA A 46 3.67 14.44 -14.34
N VAL A 47 4.38 13.36 -14.67
CA VAL A 47 4.59 12.21 -13.79
C VAL A 47 6.08 11.87 -13.60
N GLU A 48 6.98 12.78 -13.99
CA GLU A 48 8.43 12.60 -13.88
C GLU A 48 8.87 12.21 -12.46
N GLN A 49 8.29 12.86 -11.46
CA GLN A 49 8.57 12.60 -10.04
C GLN A 49 8.12 11.19 -9.58
N MET A 50 7.23 10.53 -10.33
CA MET A 50 6.83 9.14 -10.06
C MET A 50 7.85 8.12 -10.57
N PHE A 51 8.74 8.50 -11.50
CA PHE A 51 9.79 7.61 -12.01
C PHE A 51 10.97 7.52 -11.05
N HIS A 52 11.23 8.61 -10.32
CA HIS A 52 12.34 8.71 -9.39
C HIS A 52 11.90 9.34 -8.08
N PRO A 53 10.96 8.72 -7.34
CA PRO A 53 10.57 9.23 -6.05
C PRO A 53 11.74 9.14 -5.08
N GLU A 54 11.97 10.20 -4.31
CA GLU A 54 12.95 10.19 -3.22
C GLU A 54 12.47 9.31 -2.04
N ALA A 55 11.15 9.14 -1.89
CA ALA A 55 10.55 8.18 -0.97
C ALA A 55 9.25 7.58 -1.49
N VAL A 56 9.04 6.30 -1.14
CA VAL A 56 7.77 5.59 -1.36
C VAL A 56 7.20 5.19 -0.01
N TYR A 57 6.12 5.84 0.40
CA TYR A 57 5.39 5.52 1.62
C TYR A 57 4.22 4.60 1.30
N VAL A 58 4.05 3.55 2.09
CA VAL A 58 3.11 2.47 1.79
C VAL A 58 2.28 2.19 3.01
N SER A 59 0.95 2.15 2.85
CA SER A 59 0.09 1.64 3.89
C SER A 59 0.47 0.19 4.23
N PRO A 60 0.51 -0.20 5.51
CA PRO A 60 0.92 -1.55 5.90
C PRO A 60 -0.13 -2.63 5.62
N LEU A 61 -1.27 -2.29 5.03
CA LEU A 61 -2.25 -3.27 4.60
C LEU A 61 -1.72 -4.02 3.36
N SER A 62 -1.82 -5.35 3.36
CA SER A 62 -1.26 -6.27 2.37
C SER A 62 -1.57 -5.85 0.93
N ARG A 63 -2.81 -5.43 0.65
CA ARG A 63 -3.19 -4.92 -0.68
C ARG A 63 -2.42 -3.69 -1.15
N ALA A 64 -2.03 -2.80 -0.24
CA ALA A 64 -1.25 -1.61 -0.58
C ALA A 64 0.21 -1.97 -0.79
N ILE A 65 0.78 -2.84 0.05
CA ILE A 65 2.14 -3.38 -0.13
C ILE A 65 2.26 -4.08 -1.48
N GLN A 66 1.35 -5.00 -1.80
CA GLN A 66 1.35 -5.71 -3.07
C GLN A 66 1.18 -4.75 -4.25
N THR A 67 0.32 -3.74 -4.15
CA THR A 67 0.19 -2.70 -5.19
C THR A 67 1.49 -1.96 -5.39
N ALA A 68 2.16 -1.53 -4.31
CA ALA A 68 3.43 -0.81 -4.38
C ALA A 68 4.52 -1.66 -5.04
N VAL A 69 4.64 -2.93 -4.64
CA VAL A 69 5.63 -3.87 -5.20
C VAL A 69 5.38 -4.10 -6.70
N ILE A 70 4.15 -4.41 -7.09
CA ILE A 70 3.81 -4.72 -8.49
C ILE A 70 3.94 -3.48 -9.37
N ALA A 71 3.42 -2.33 -8.91
CA ALA A 71 3.31 -1.13 -9.73
C ALA A 71 4.59 -0.28 -9.75
N LEU A 72 5.25 -0.13 -8.60
CA LEU A 72 6.38 0.78 -8.41
C LEU A 72 7.71 0.03 -8.24
N GLY A 73 7.69 -1.20 -7.73
CA GLY A 73 8.90 -1.98 -7.46
C GLY A 73 9.90 -2.02 -8.62
N PRO A 74 9.50 -2.28 -9.88
CA PRO A 74 10.41 -2.25 -11.01
C PRO A 74 11.11 -0.90 -11.16
N THR A 75 10.36 0.20 -11.12
CA THR A 75 10.88 1.56 -11.23
C THR A 75 11.83 1.93 -10.07
N VAL A 76 11.46 1.56 -8.84
CA VAL A 76 12.28 1.87 -7.65
C VAL A 76 13.58 1.06 -7.63
N THR A 77 13.57 -0.17 -8.16
CA THR A 77 14.76 -1.03 -8.19
C THR A 77 15.65 -0.85 -9.42
N GLU A 78 15.18 -0.16 -10.47
CA GLU A 78 15.85 -0.08 -11.78
C GLU A 78 17.24 0.58 -11.75
N ARG A 79 17.45 1.62 -10.93
CA ARG A 79 18.70 2.42 -10.96
C ARG A 79 19.84 1.82 -10.16
N THR A 80 19.53 1.25 -9.01
CA THR A 80 20.50 0.85 -7.97
C THR A 80 20.51 -0.66 -7.76
N GLY A 81 19.58 -1.39 -8.38
CA GLY A 81 19.33 -2.81 -8.09
C GLY A 81 18.66 -3.05 -6.75
N LEU A 82 18.52 -2.02 -5.91
CA LEU A 82 17.90 -2.07 -4.58
C LEU A 82 16.99 -0.86 -4.40
N GLY A 83 15.76 -1.10 -3.97
CA GLY A 83 14.79 -0.04 -3.71
C GLY A 83 14.43 0.05 -2.24
N GLU A 84 13.90 1.19 -1.79
CA GLU A 84 13.39 1.36 -0.43
C GLU A 84 11.93 1.80 -0.44
N MET A 85 11.14 1.21 0.46
CA MET A 85 9.78 1.60 0.77
C MET A 85 9.64 1.72 2.29
N VAL A 86 8.85 2.67 2.76
CA VAL A 86 8.58 2.86 4.19
C VAL A 86 7.13 2.50 4.46
N LEU A 87 6.89 1.58 5.37
CA LEU A 87 5.54 1.30 5.87
C LEU A 87 5.11 2.47 6.75
N MET A 88 3.93 3.04 6.47
CA MET A 88 3.39 4.20 7.16
C MET A 88 2.02 3.85 7.73
N ALA A 89 1.98 3.61 9.05
CA ALA A 89 0.76 3.23 9.76
C ALA A 89 -0.39 4.23 9.54
N ASN A 90 -0.05 5.51 9.43
CA ASN A 90 -1.02 6.59 9.24
C ASN A 90 -1.67 6.60 7.85
N ALA A 91 -1.05 5.96 6.85
CA ALA A 91 -1.59 5.83 5.48
C ALA A 91 -2.65 4.72 5.33
N ARG A 92 -2.98 3.99 6.41
CA ARG A 92 -4.01 2.93 6.39
C ARG A 92 -5.40 3.48 6.07
N GLU A 93 -6.25 2.60 5.55
CA GLU A 93 -7.63 2.96 5.20
C GLU A 93 -8.41 3.45 6.43
N LYS A 94 -9.37 4.34 6.20
CA LYS A 94 -10.32 4.77 7.23
C LYS A 94 -11.12 3.57 7.74
N GLN A 95 -11.07 3.34 9.05
CA GLN A 95 -11.85 2.29 9.71
C GLN A 95 -13.30 2.76 9.94
N ASN A 96 -14.20 2.34 9.06
CA ASN A 96 -15.65 2.54 9.22
C ASN A 96 -16.26 1.41 10.07
N PHE A 97 -17.49 1.62 10.57
CA PHE A 97 -18.20 0.64 11.40
C PHE A 97 -18.26 -0.74 10.74
N GLY A 98 -17.70 -1.76 11.40
CA GLY A 98 -17.63 -3.14 10.90
C GLY A 98 -16.48 -3.41 9.93
N GLY A 99 -15.56 -2.46 9.74
CA GLY A 99 -14.42 -2.56 8.82
C GLY A 99 -13.21 -3.33 9.37
N LEU A 100 -13.36 -4.63 9.65
CA LEU A 100 -12.25 -5.48 10.09
C LEU A 100 -11.11 -5.58 9.05
N ASP A 101 -11.41 -5.36 7.77
CA ASP A 101 -10.43 -5.29 6.67
C ASP A 101 -9.42 -4.12 6.75
N THR A 102 -9.57 -3.25 7.74
CA THR A 102 -8.61 -2.16 8.01
C THR A 102 -7.73 -2.43 9.23
N GLN A 103 -7.97 -3.56 9.89
CA GLN A 103 -7.14 -4.10 10.97
C GLN A 103 -6.19 -5.15 10.41
N SER A 104 -5.16 -5.47 11.19
CA SER A 104 -4.27 -6.60 10.94
C SER A 104 -4.11 -7.41 12.22
N THR A 105 -3.54 -8.60 12.10
CA THR A 105 -3.05 -9.38 13.25
C THR A 105 -1.53 -9.47 13.26
N LYS A 106 -0.87 -8.72 12.36
CA LYS A 106 0.56 -8.78 12.09
C LYS A 106 1.22 -7.44 12.40
N ILE A 107 2.42 -7.50 12.96
CA ILE A 107 3.28 -6.36 13.30
C ILE A 107 4.71 -6.63 12.82
N GLY A 108 5.51 -5.59 12.70
CA GLY A 108 6.90 -5.63 12.27
C GLY A 108 7.10 -6.41 10.97
N ALA A 109 8.07 -7.32 10.97
CA ALA A 109 8.42 -8.14 9.83
C ALA A 109 7.28 -9.08 9.38
N ASP A 110 6.36 -9.45 10.27
CA ASP A 110 5.27 -10.37 9.94
C ASP A 110 4.27 -9.75 8.94
N VAL A 111 4.16 -8.41 8.90
CA VAL A 111 3.35 -7.70 7.91
C VAL A 111 3.88 -7.95 6.49
N LEU A 112 5.21 -7.90 6.35
CA LEU A 112 5.89 -8.10 5.07
C LEU A 112 5.87 -9.57 4.66
N GLN A 113 6.11 -10.47 5.61
CA GLN A 113 6.06 -11.90 5.37
C GLN A 113 4.67 -12.33 4.90
N ASN A 114 3.61 -11.87 5.58
CA ASN A 114 2.22 -12.10 5.16
C ASN A 114 1.97 -11.57 3.75
N SER A 115 2.38 -10.33 3.47
CA SER A 115 2.20 -9.72 2.15
C SER A 115 2.92 -10.49 1.04
N LEU A 116 4.11 -11.04 1.32
CA LEU A 116 4.90 -11.84 0.40
C LEU A 116 4.24 -13.21 0.14
N ASP A 117 3.74 -13.88 1.17
CA ASP A 117 3.09 -15.18 1.01
C ASP A 117 1.78 -15.03 0.22
N GLU A 118 1.00 -13.99 0.49
CA GLU A 118 -0.17 -13.64 -0.30
C GLU A 118 0.19 -13.23 -1.74
N LEU A 119 1.34 -12.57 -1.93
CA LEU A 119 1.81 -12.20 -3.27
C LEU A 119 2.21 -13.46 -4.06
N ARG A 120 2.87 -14.43 -3.43
CA ARG A 120 3.19 -15.72 -4.04
C ARG A 120 1.93 -16.47 -4.45
N ALA A 121 0.94 -16.55 -3.56
CA ALA A 121 -0.35 -17.16 -3.86
C ALA A 121 -1.08 -16.45 -5.01
N LEU A 122 -0.98 -15.12 -5.09
CA LEU A 122 -1.58 -14.31 -6.15
C LEU A 122 -0.95 -14.52 -7.55
N TYR A 123 0.29 -15.03 -7.58
CA TYR A 123 1.08 -15.30 -8.79
C TYR A 123 1.33 -16.80 -9.01
N ASP A 124 0.63 -17.70 -8.31
CA ASP A 124 0.88 -19.14 -8.34
C ASP A 124 1.10 -19.69 -9.78
N GLY A 125 2.33 -20.15 -10.05
CA GLY A 125 2.77 -20.67 -11.36
C GLY A 125 3.14 -19.64 -12.44
N GLU A 126 3.07 -18.34 -12.17
CA GLU A 126 3.35 -17.24 -13.10
C GLU A 126 4.67 -16.48 -12.75
N ASP A 127 4.98 -15.46 -13.56
CA ASP A 127 6.20 -14.62 -13.58
C ASP A 127 6.86 -14.36 -12.21
N GLN A 128 8.02 -14.98 -11.98
CA GLN A 128 8.80 -14.83 -10.75
C GLN A 128 9.43 -13.44 -10.58
N LYS A 129 9.42 -12.58 -11.62
CA LYS A 129 10.05 -11.25 -11.56
C LYS A 129 9.47 -10.36 -10.47
N VAL A 130 8.18 -10.48 -10.16
CA VAL A 130 7.56 -9.70 -9.07
C VAL A 130 8.08 -10.14 -7.71
N ILE A 131 8.31 -11.45 -7.51
CA ILE A 131 8.91 -11.99 -6.28
C ILE A 131 10.38 -11.57 -6.17
N ASP A 132 11.13 -11.62 -7.28
CA ASP A 132 12.51 -11.12 -7.32
C ASP A 132 12.58 -9.60 -7.04
N THR A 133 11.58 -8.86 -7.52
CA THR A 133 11.45 -7.43 -7.23
C THR A 133 11.20 -7.19 -5.76
N PHE A 134 10.29 -7.96 -5.13
CA PHE A 134 10.07 -7.90 -3.68
C PHE A 134 11.38 -8.14 -2.91
N ALA A 135 12.17 -9.15 -3.30
CA ALA A 135 13.44 -9.48 -2.65
C ALA A 135 14.51 -8.38 -2.78
N ARG A 136 14.42 -7.52 -3.81
CA ARG A 136 15.31 -6.36 -4.00
C ARG A 136 14.82 -5.09 -3.28
N LEU A 137 13.64 -5.12 -2.67
CA LEU A 137 13.09 -4.01 -1.92
C LEU A 137 13.44 -4.15 -0.44
N ARG A 138 14.02 -3.10 0.14
CA ARG A 138 14.10 -2.90 1.58
C ARG A 138 12.84 -2.22 2.05
N PHE A 139 12.25 -2.75 3.11
CA PHE A 139 11.11 -2.14 3.78
C PHE A 139 11.54 -1.62 5.15
N ASP A 140 11.33 -0.32 5.38
CA ASP A 140 11.37 0.24 6.72
C ASP A 140 10.01 0.00 7.40
N ALA A 141 10.01 -0.83 8.43
CA ALA A 141 8.80 -1.30 9.11
C ALA A 141 8.63 -0.70 10.53
N ARG A 142 9.40 0.34 10.88
CA ARG A 142 9.40 0.93 12.23
C ARG A 142 8.01 1.35 12.72
N ASP A 143 7.23 2.01 11.85
CA ASP A 143 5.86 2.46 12.16
C ASP A 143 4.87 1.31 12.44
N VAL A 144 5.26 0.07 12.16
CA VAL A 144 4.41 -1.11 12.37
C VAL A 144 5.02 -2.14 13.30
N GLU A 145 6.15 -1.84 13.97
CA GLU A 145 6.74 -2.74 14.99
C GLU A 145 5.76 -3.03 16.12
N ASP A 146 4.96 -2.04 16.49
CA ASP A 146 3.84 -2.17 17.41
C ASP A 146 2.50 -2.18 16.68
N LYS A 147 1.43 -2.38 17.45
CA LYS A 147 0.07 -2.35 16.93
C LYS A 147 -0.26 -0.99 16.30
N TRP A 148 -0.51 -1.02 15.00
CA TRP A 148 -0.69 0.16 14.15
C TRP A 148 -2.16 0.41 13.70
N TRP A 149 -3.08 -0.48 14.08
CA TRP A 149 -4.51 -0.36 13.79
C TRP A 149 -5.34 0.00 15.03
N PHE A 150 -6.60 0.39 14.82
CA PHE A 150 -7.52 0.73 15.89
C PHE A 150 -8.35 -0.50 16.31
N ASP A 151 -8.47 -0.79 17.61
CA ASP A 151 -9.22 -1.97 18.10
C ASP A 151 -10.75 -1.77 18.09
N GLY A 152 -11.23 -0.53 18.11
CA GLY A 152 -12.66 -0.28 18.19
C GLY A 152 -13.40 -0.60 16.89
N MET A 153 -14.74 -0.57 16.94
CA MET A 153 -15.57 -0.89 15.77
C MET A 153 -15.44 0.12 14.61
N ALA A 154 -15.08 1.36 14.94
CA ALA A 154 -14.89 2.46 13.99
C ALA A 154 -13.97 3.52 14.60
N GLU A 155 -13.09 4.10 13.80
CA GLU A 155 -12.30 5.27 14.20
C GLU A 155 -13.22 6.49 14.28
N SER A 156 -13.18 7.21 15.41
CA SER A 156 -13.94 8.44 15.59
C SER A 156 -13.44 9.55 14.66
N SER A 157 -14.26 10.59 14.46
CA SER A 157 -13.85 11.72 13.63
C SER A 157 -12.64 12.47 14.20
N SER A 158 -12.51 12.54 15.53
CA SER A 158 -11.35 13.14 16.20
C SER A 158 -10.08 12.31 16.04
N GLU A 159 -10.17 10.98 16.15
CA GLU A 159 -9.02 10.07 15.95
C GLU A 159 -8.55 10.11 14.50
N LEU A 160 -9.49 10.04 13.53
CA LEU A 160 -9.16 10.16 12.12
C LEU A 160 -8.50 11.52 11.82
N LYS A 161 -9.01 12.62 12.41
CA LYS A 161 -8.40 13.95 12.24
C LYS A 161 -7.00 14.02 12.82
N ALA A 162 -6.78 13.49 14.02
CA ALA A 162 -5.45 13.42 14.63
C ALA A 162 -4.48 12.64 13.75
N ARG A 163 -4.91 11.48 13.22
CA ARG A 163 -4.11 10.68 12.30
C ARG A 163 -3.81 11.37 10.97
N MET A 164 -4.78 12.08 10.39
CA MET A 164 -4.56 12.86 9.17
C MET A 164 -3.57 14.00 9.41
N ASN A 165 -3.63 14.67 10.57
CA ASN A 165 -2.66 15.70 10.94
C ASN A 165 -1.25 15.11 11.07
N GLU A 166 -1.13 13.93 11.70
CA GLU A 166 0.16 13.23 11.82
C GLU A 166 0.69 12.82 10.44
N PHE A 167 -0.15 12.21 9.59
CA PHE A 167 0.18 11.88 8.21
C PHE A 167 0.70 13.11 7.43
N MET A 168 -0.01 14.22 7.50
CA MET A 168 0.42 15.45 6.82
C MET A 168 1.69 16.03 7.41
N SER A 169 1.90 15.92 8.72
CA SER A 169 3.14 16.35 9.37
C SER A 169 4.33 15.49 8.90
N GLN A 170 4.16 14.17 8.84
CA GLN A 170 5.15 13.25 8.29
C GLN A 170 5.53 13.61 6.84
N LEU A 171 4.55 13.98 6.00
CA LEU A 171 4.82 14.44 4.63
C LEU A 171 5.52 15.81 4.59
N LEU A 172 5.03 16.77 5.37
CA LEU A 172 5.52 18.17 5.34
C LEU A 172 6.94 18.31 5.88
N TYR A 173 7.26 17.54 6.93
CA TYR A 173 8.58 17.56 7.57
C TYR A 173 9.51 16.45 7.05
N SER A 174 9.08 15.72 6.03
CA SER A 174 9.95 14.78 5.31
C SER A 174 11.12 15.53 4.66
N PRO A 175 12.35 15.00 4.69
CA PRO A 175 13.47 15.58 3.95
C PRO A 175 13.33 15.40 2.43
N HIS A 176 12.36 14.58 1.98
CA HIS A 176 12.19 14.18 0.59
C HIS A 176 11.39 15.21 -0.22
N ARG A 177 11.90 15.57 -1.39
CA ARG A 177 11.27 16.53 -2.31
C ARG A 177 10.17 15.90 -3.16
N SER A 178 10.22 14.59 -3.36
CA SER A 178 9.24 13.82 -4.12
C SER A 178 8.86 12.55 -3.37
N ILE A 179 7.57 12.44 -3.06
CA ILE A 179 7.02 11.35 -2.25
C ILE A 179 5.86 10.73 -3.00
N VAL A 180 5.89 9.41 -3.16
CA VAL A 180 4.74 8.64 -3.64
C VAL A 180 4.14 7.92 -2.44
N VAL A 181 2.83 8.10 -2.23
CA VAL A 181 2.10 7.41 -1.16
C VAL A 181 1.15 6.39 -1.77
N VAL A 182 1.33 5.11 -1.42
CA VAL A 182 0.42 4.01 -1.79
C VAL A 182 -0.47 3.72 -0.60
N GLY A 183 -1.73 4.14 -0.69
CA GLY A 183 -2.71 4.01 0.38
C GLY A 183 -4.10 3.69 -0.17
N HIS A 184 -5.13 4.21 0.48
CA HIS A 184 -6.51 3.79 0.24
C HIS A 184 -7.44 4.96 -0.01
N SER A 185 -8.50 4.67 -0.76
CA SER A 185 -9.34 5.71 -1.36
C SER A 185 -10.13 6.52 -0.33
N HIS A 186 -10.68 5.91 0.73
CA HIS A 186 -11.47 6.68 1.69
C HIS A 186 -10.57 7.58 2.56
N PHE A 187 -9.38 7.10 2.93
CA PHE A 187 -8.38 7.89 3.62
C PHE A 187 -7.92 9.08 2.76
N PHE A 188 -7.48 8.85 1.51
CA PHE A 188 -7.04 9.95 0.65
C PHE A 188 -8.17 10.93 0.32
N ARG A 189 -9.41 10.47 0.14
CA ARG A 189 -10.56 11.36 -0.01
C ARG A 189 -10.81 12.21 1.23
N ALA A 190 -10.50 11.72 2.43
CA ALA A 190 -10.63 12.49 3.66
C ALA A 190 -9.50 13.53 3.78
N VAL A 191 -8.26 13.14 3.49
CA VAL A 191 -7.09 14.04 3.48
C VAL A 191 -7.31 15.19 2.49
N LEU A 192 -7.62 14.89 1.22
CA LEU A 192 -7.82 15.89 0.15
C LEU A 192 -9.06 16.80 0.35
N LYS A 193 -9.97 16.44 1.25
CA LYS A 193 -11.09 17.30 1.64
C LYS A 193 -10.74 18.23 2.79
N THR A 194 -9.70 17.90 3.54
CA THR A 194 -9.30 18.58 4.78
C THR A 194 -8.18 19.58 4.53
N PHE A 195 -7.24 19.24 3.64
CA PHE A 195 -6.07 20.03 3.26
C PHE A 195 -6.11 20.34 1.76
#